data_AF-A0A5M9M9Q5-F1
#
_entry.id   AF-A0A5M9M9Q5-F1
#
_cell.length_a   1.000
_cell.length_b   1.000
_cell.length_c   1.000
_cell.angle_alpha   90.00
_cell.angle_beta   90.00
_cell.angle_gamma   90.00
#
_symmetry.space_group_name_H-M   'P 1'
#
loop_
_entity.id
_entity.type
_entity.pdbx_description
1 polymer ?
#
loop_
_entity_poly.entity_id
_entity_poly.type
_entity_poly.pdbx_seq_one_letter_code
_entity_poly.pdbx_strand_id
1 'polypeptide(L)'
;MQTGYMVSSSHVSPGRCLEGAITDSRYDFEELAANDCKSLNQKDTGRSSLKIERCTRGGTLGRYLDGPLPKGKLQQFSVQWQSYQLFATTKLLVAVLTDPSGGALLPPVTLAQELGKRGHVELGPDEWWAPSTRNLFGDDNLRQKRDRFGLLIIENVDAMGNKTMFGNDYARLRPTLITDANGNRAQTALNPLGRRVGVAVMGKKGEPVGDSLDKFSADLTEDQLQQFFGNQLGTAEELLQYAGRQTIYGSGWFGQEKVSPAFQAELVRDTHYKDGPAQISISLTYFSGNDRATQGVRLSKEDQANEWQLYSALASDKGHAVKESAILQANT
;
A
#
# COMPACT_ATOMS: atom_id res chain seq x y z
N MET A 1 3.90 32.25 -6.09
CA MET A 1 3.59 30.82 -5.91
C MET A 1 2.19 30.57 -6.42
N GLN A 2 2.06 29.94 -7.59
CA GLN A 2 0.78 29.47 -8.12
C GLN A 2 1.02 28.02 -8.58
N THR A 3 0.50 27.09 -7.79
CA THR A 3 0.42 25.66 -8.11
C THR A 3 -0.60 25.45 -9.22
N GLY A 4 -0.12 25.14 -10.42
CA GLY A 4 -0.96 24.76 -11.56
C GLY A 4 -1.30 23.27 -11.50
N TYR A 5 -2.55 22.95 -11.20
CA TYR A 5 -3.11 21.62 -11.43
C TYR A 5 -3.36 21.45 -12.94
N MET A 6 -2.85 20.36 -13.54
CA MET A 6 -3.21 19.98 -14.90
C MET A 6 -4.62 19.40 -14.92
N VAL A 7 -5.53 20.12 -15.56
CA VAL A 7 -6.86 19.62 -15.94
C VAL A 7 -6.67 18.78 -17.21
N SER A 8 -6.95 17.48 -17.13
CA SER A 8 -7.17 16.65 -18.31
C SER A 8 -8.45 17.15 -19.00
N SER A 9 -8.32 17.86 -20.11
CA SER A 9 -9.46 18.29 -20.91
C SER A 9 -9.99 17.12 -21.74
N SER A 10 -10.94 16.36 -21.19
CA SER A 10 -11.79 15.49 -21.99
C SER A 10 -12.74 16.36 -22.82
N HIS A 11 -12.52 16.45 -24.13
CA HIS A 11 -13.48 17.05 -25.05
C HIS A 11 -14.67 16.10 -25.22
N VAL A 12 -15.87 16.54 -24.81
CA VAL A 12 -17.13 15.86 -25.12
C VAL A 12 -17.63 16.42 -26.45
N SER A 13 -17.66 15.58 -27.49
CA SER A 13 -18.13 15.98 -28.83
C SER A 13 -19.65 15.86 -28.92
N PRO A 14 -20.37 16.91 -29.36
CA PRO A 14 -21.81 16.82 -29.55
C PRO A 14 -22.13 16.08 -30.86
N GLY A 15 -22.55 14.83 -30.74
CA GLY A 15 -23.07 14.03 -31.87
C GLY A 15 -24.17 13.09 -31.35
N ARG A 16 -25.29 12.96 -32.08
CA ARG A 16 -26.43 12.13 -31.62
C ARG A 16 -26.21 10.62 -31.80
N CYS A 17 -25.12 10.19 -32.44
CA CYS A 17 -24.76 8.78 -32.62
C CYS A 17 -23.25 8.60 -32.91
N LEU A 18 -22.73 7.40 -32.65
CA LEU A 18 -21.32 7.01 -32.80
C LEU A 18 -20.80 7.18 -34.24
N GLU A 19 -21.64 6.91 -35.25
CA GLU A 19 -21.29 7.10 -36.67
C GLU A 19 -21.00 8.56 -37.01
N GLY A 20 -21.81 9.50 -36.52
CA GLY A 20 -21.59 10.93 -36.76
C GLY A 20 -20.29 11.46 -36.15
N ALA A 21 -19.84 10.87 -35.03
CA ALA A 21 -18.57 11.23 -34.39
C ALA A 21 -17.35 10.65 -35.13
N ILE A 22 -17.53 9.61 -35.94
CA ILE A 22 -16.48 8.98 -36.76
C ILE A 22 -16.36 9.68 -38.11
N THR A 23 -17.47 10.11 -38.73
CA THR A 23 -17.47 10.73 -40.07
C THR A 23 -17.05 12.20 -40.13
N ASP A 24 -17.07 12.94 -39.02
CA ASP A 24 -16.80 14.39 -39.00
C ASP A 24 -15.28 14.71 -38.86
N SER A 25 -14.43 13.83 -39.42
CA SER A 25 -12.96 13.85 -39.50
C SER A 25 -12.28 14.88 -38.59
N ARG A 26 -11.84 14.44 -37.42
CA ARG A 26 -10.78 15.17 -36.71
C ARG A 26 -9.44 14.49 -36.65
N TYR A 27 -9.34 13.17 -36.80
CA TYR A 27 -8.11 12.48 -37.19
C TYR A 27 -8.48 11.09 -37.71
N ASP A 28 -8.49 10.89 -39.03
CA ASP A 28 -8.53 9.54 -39.58
C ASP A 28 -7.23 8.83 -39.22
N PHE A 29 -7.32 7.61 -38.68
CA PHE A 29 -6.14 6.84 -38.29
C PHE A 29 -5.21 6.59 -39.49
N GLU A 30 -5.80 6.54 -40.69
CA GLU A 30 -5.12 6.43 -41.97
C GLU A 30 -4.41 7.74 -42.37
N GLU A 31 -4.99 8.92 -42.12
CA GLU A 31 -4.33 10.22 -42.32
C GLU A 31 -3.21 10.46 -41.30
N LEU A 32 -3.34 9.97 -40.07
CA LEU A 32 -2.26 9.98 -39.07
C LEU A 32 -1.15 8.98 -39.39
N ALA A 33 -1.47 7.85 -40.02
CA ALA A 33 -0.51 6.82 -40.40
C ALA A 33 0.11 7.04 -41.79
N ALA A 34 -0.41 7.97 -42.58
CA ALA A 34 0.09 8.28 -43.92
C ALA A 34 1.49 8.91 -43.86
N ASN A 35 2.37 8.50 -44.78
CA ASN A 35 3.77 8.95 -44.85
C ASN A 35 3.93 10.47 -45.08
N ASP A 36 2.87 11.16 -45.48
CA ASP A 36 2.77 12.59 -45.77
C ASP A 36 1.96 13.36 -44.71
N CYS A 37 1.64 12.73 -43.58
CA CYS A 37 0.92 13.37 -42.48
C CYS A 37 1.64 14.65 -42.01
N LYS A 38 1.07 15.82 -42.32
CA LYS A 38 1.67 17.13 -42.00
C LYS A 38 1.85 17.37 -40.50
N SER A 39 1.03 16.72 -39.67
CA SER A 39 1.09 16.81 -38.20
C SER A 39 2.28 16.04 -37.61
N LEU A 40 2.79 15.01 -38.31
CA LEU A 40 3.96 14.21 -37.88
C LEU A 40 5.23 14.58 -38.65
N ASN A 41 5.11 15.10 -39.88
CA ASN A 41 6.23 15.49 -40.75
C ASN A 41 6.54 16.99 -40.73
N GLN A 42 6.03 17.76 -39.77
CA GLN A 42 6.35 19.18 -39.66
C GLN A 42 7.85 19.36 -39.38
N LYS A 43 8.62 19.59 -40.46
CA LYS A 43 9.89 20.31 -40.38
C LYS A 43 9.57 21.68 -39.83
N ASP A 44 9.84 21.82 -38.54
CA ASP A 44 10.05 23.01 -37.74
C ASP A 44 9.96 24.34 -38.51
N THR A 45 8.74 24.84 -38.71
CA THR A 45 8.50 26.26 -38.98
C THR A 45 7.35 26.75 -38.10
N GLY A 46 7.63 26.84 -36.80
CA GLY A 46 7.08 27.85 -35.91
C GLY A 46 5.58 27.78 -35.57
N ARG A 47 5.16 26.80 -34.76
CA ARG A 47 4.21 27.00 -33.63
C ARG A 47 3.87 25.76 -32.80
N SER A 48 4.31 24.57 -33.21
CA SER A 48 4.05 23.29 -32.54
C SER A 48 5.39 22.68 -32.12
N SER A 49 5.96 23.13 -31.00
CA SER A 49 7.06 22.41 -30.37
C SER A 49 6.50 21.14 -29.74
N LEU A 50 6.78 19.99 -30.35
CA LEU A 50 6.52 18.70 -29.71
C LEU A 50 7.38 18.64 -28.45
N LYS A 51 6.73 18.78 -27.29
CA LYS A 51 7.38 18.67 -25.98
C LYS A 51 7.31 17.22 -25.55
N ILE A 52 8.47 16.59 -25.33
CA ILE A 52 8.50 15.27 -24.70
C ILE A 52 8.10 15.47 -23.24
N GLU A 53 6.85 15.13 -22.89
CA GLU A 53 6.35 15.27 -21.52
C GLU A 53 6.73 14.06 -20.65
N ARG A 54 6.70 12.85 -21.23
CA ARG A 54 7.09 11.61 -20.55
C ARG A 54 7.41 10.53 -21.57
N CYS A 55 8.55 9.87 -21.43
CA CYS A 55 8.90 8.71 -22.23
C CYS A 55 9.40 7.58 -21.32
N THR A 56 8.93 6.36 -21.57
CA THR A 56 9.32 5.16 -20.82
C THR A 56 9.85 4.10 -21.76
N ARG A 57 10.91 3.40 -21.35
CA ARG A 57 11.44 2.21 -22.03
C ARG A 57 11.44 1.05 -21.06
N GLY A 58 11.10 -0.15 -21.54
CA GLY A 58 11.16 -1.38 -20.77
C GLY A 58 12.18 -2.33 -21.37
N GLY A 59 13.03 -2.89 -20.52
CA GLY A 59 13.78 -4.10 -20.84
C GLY A 59 13.09 -5.33 -20.28
N THR A 60 13.31 -6.47 -20.90
CA THR A 60 12.66 -7.74 -20.52
C THR A 60 13.72 -8.82 -20.38
N LEU A 61 13.65 -9.66 -19.35
CA LEU A 61 14.50 -10.85 -19.21
C LEU A 61 13.91 -12.00 -20.03
N GLY A 62 14.77 -12.82 -20.61
CA GLY A 62 14.40 -14.05 -21.29
C GLY A 62 14.13 -15.21 -20.32
N ARG A 63 13.72 -16.35 -20.88
CA ARG A 63 13.35 -17.56 -20.10
C ARG A 63 14.46 -18.05 -19.17
N TYR A 64 15.72 -17.89 -19.57
CA TYR A 64 16.89 -18.39 -18.83
C TYR A 64 17.50 -17.35 -17.88
N LEU A 65 16.94 -16.14 -17.81
CA LEU A 65 17.35 -15.08 -16.88
C LEU A 65 18.83 -14.62 -17.01
N ASP A 66 19.53 -15.02 -18.08
CA ASP A 66 20.95 -14.71 -18.35
C ASP A 66 21.21 -13.23 -18.73
N GLY A 67 20.19 -12.38 -18.66
CA GLY A 67 20.27 -10.96 -19.01
C GLY A 67 19.09 -10.46 -19.83
N PRO A 68 19.09 -9.15 -20.14
CA PRO A 68 18.02 -8.55 -20.93
C PRO A 68 17.98 -9.07 -22.37
N LEU A 69 16.77 -9.32 -22.86
CA LEU A 69 16.51 -9.53 -24.27
C LEU A 69 16.77 -8.25 -25.07
N PRO A 70 17.13 -8.39 -26.37
CA PRO A 70 17.22 -7.26 -27.27
C PRO A 70 15.90 -6.47 -27.33
N LYS A 71 15.99 -5.17 -27.58
CA LYS A 71 14.83 -4.27 -27.68
C LYS A 71 13.79 -4.83 -28.65
N GLY A 72 12.53 -4.86 -28.22
CA GLY A 72 11.40 -5.33 -29.04
C GLY A 72 11.29 -6.85 -29.16
N LYS A 73 12.11 -7.63 -28.44
CA LYS A 73 12.00 -9.09 -28.37
C LYS A 73 11.31 -9.50 -27.07
N LEU A 74 10.40 -10.46 -27.21
CA LEU A 74 9.74 -11.16 -26.11
C LEU A 74 9.88 -12.66 -26.34
N GLN A 75 10.06 -13.40 -25.25
CA GLN A 75 10.03 -14.86 -25.19
C GLN A 75 8.91 -15.34 -24.26
N GLN A 76 8.59 -16.62 -24.31
CA GLN A 76 7.69 -17.24 -23.34
C GLN A 76 8.24 -17.07 -21.90
N PHE A 77 7.38 -16.65 -20.97
CA PHE A 77 7.72 -16.34 -19.57
C PHE A 77 8.69 -15.16 -19.38
N SER A 78 8.77 -14.24 -20.35
CA SER A 78 9.59 -13.05 -20.17
C SER A 78 9.04 -12.19 -19.03
N VAL A 79 9.92 -11.78 -18.12
CA VAL A 79 9.60 -10.90 -17.00
C VAL A 79 10.26 -9.55 -17.21
N GLN A 80 9.65 -8.49 -16.69
CA GLN A 80 10.25 -7.16 -16.77
C GLN A 80 11.63 -7.19 -16.11
N TRP A 81 12.66 -6.69 -16.79
CA TRP A 81 14.02 -6.59 -16.26
C TRP A 81 14.23 -5.30 -15.48
N GLN A 82 13.98 -4.18 -16.15
CA GLN A 82 14.21 -2.83 -15.66
C GLN A 82 13.36 -1.89 -16.53
N SER A 83 12.74 -0.88 -15.93
CA SER A 83 12.17 0.24 -16.68
C SER A 83 13.11 1.44 -16.63
N TYR A 84 13.00 2.28 -17.64
CA TYR A 84 13.74 3.52 -17.76
C TYR A 84 12.75 4.64 -18.01
N GLN A 85 12.91 5.75 -17.31
CA GLN A 85 12.16 6.96 -17.56
C GLN A 85 13.11 8.03 -18.08
N LEU A 86 12.72 8.73 -19.15
CA LEU A 86 13.49 9.87 -19.64
C LEU A 86 13.55 10.91 -18.52
N PHE A 87 14.76 11.21 -18.08
CA PHE A 87 15.01 12.19 -17.03
C PHE A 87 15.14 13.58 -17.65
N ALA A 88 16.09 13.74 -18.58
CA ALA A 88 16.34 14.99 -19.27
C ALA A 88 17.19 14.78 -20.54
N THR A 89 17.29 15.81 -21.37
CA THR A 89 18.30 15.88 -22.42
C THR A 89 19.47 16.78 -22.02
N THR A 90 20.68 16.54 -22.53
CA THR A 90 21.84 17.41 -22.25
C THR A 90 21.54 18.84 -22.74
N LYS A 91 20.90 18.99 -23.90
CA LYS A 91 20.45 20.30 -24.40
C LYS A 91 19.50 21.00 -23.44
N LEU A 92 18.50 20.29 -22.89
CA LEU A 92 17.57 20.87 -21.92
C LEU A 92 18.30 21.30 -20.65
N LEU A 93 19.18 20.45 -20.13
CA LEU A 93 19.92 20.73 -18.91
C LEU A 93 20.90 21.90 -19.10
N VAL A 94 21.59 22.01 -20.23
CA VAL A 94 22.47 23.15 -20.53
C VAL A 94 21.68 24.46 -20.64
N ALA A 95 20.44 24.41 -21.15
CA ALA A 95 19.59 25.59 -21.26
C ALA A 95 19.00 26.04 -19.91
N VAL A 96 18.77 25.11 -18.99
CA VAL A 96 18.12 25.38 -17.69
C VAL A 96 19.13 25.60 -16.57
N LEU A 97 20.23 24.84 -16.56
CA LEU A 97 21.31 24.95 -15.58
C LEU A 97 22.31 25.98 -16.08
N THR A 98 22.01 27.25 -15.86
CA THR A 98 22.89 28.37 -16.19
C THR A 98 23.53 28.96 -14.93
N ASP A 99 24.71 29.55 -15.10
CA ASP A 99 25.34 30.39 -14.09
C ASP A 99 24.67 31.80 -14.04
N PRO A 100 24.98 32.64 -13.05
CA PRO A 100 24.42 34.00 -12.95
C PRO A 100 24.74 34.92 -14.14
N SER A 101 25.72 34.57 -14.97
CA SER A 101 26.06 35.29 -16.19
C SER A 101 25.31 34.79 -17.43
N GLY A 102 24.46 33.77 -17.28
CA GLY A 102 23.69 33.15 -18.37
C GLY A 102 24.48 32.12 -19.18
N GLY A 103 25.71 31.79 -18.76
CA GLY A 103 26.51 30.70 -19.33
C GLY A 103 26.06 29.34 -18.82
N ALA A 104 26.45 28.26 -19.50
CA ALA A 104 26.15 26.91 -19.03
C ALA A 104 26.86 26.64 -17.69
N LEU A 105 26.12 26.21 -16.67
CA LEU A 105 26.66 25.92 -15.33
C LEU A 105 27.75 24.82 -15.37
N LEU A 106 27.57 23.84 -16.25
CA LEU A 106 28.54 22.80 -16.54
C LEU A 106 28.69 22.66 -18.06
N PRO A 107 29.92 22.47 -18.58
CA PRO A 107 30.12 22.06 -19.96
C PRO A 107 29.38 20.75 -20.26
N PRO A 108 28.82 20.56 -21.47
CA PRO A 108 28.03 19.36 -21.82
C PRO A 108 28.76 18.04 -21.52
N VAL A 109 30.07 17.99 -21.74
CA VAL A 109 30.92 16.81 -21.47
C VAL A 109 30.98 16.51 -19.97
N THR A 110 31.17 17.52 -19.13
CA THR A 110 31.21 17.38 -17.67
C THR A 110 29.84 16.96 -17.12
N LEU A 111 28.77 17.56 -17.66
CA LEU A 111 27.40 17.22 -17.30
C LEU A 111 27.08 15.74 -17.62
N ALA A 112 27.47 15.27 -18.80
CA ALA A 112 27.33 13.88 -19.20
C ALA A 112 28.08 12.92 -18.25
N GLN A 113 29.30 13.26 -17.86
CA GLN A 113 30.08 12.46 -16.91
C GLN A 113 29.41 12.39 -15.54
N GLU A 114 28.90 13.50 -15.02
CA GLU A 114 28.22 13.52 -13.73
C GLU A 114 26.91 12.72 -13.75
N LEU A 115 26.12 12.82 -14.83
CA LEU A 115 24.91 12.01 -14.99
C LEU A 115 25.23 10.51 -14.98
N GLY A 116 26.27 10.10 -15.71
CA GLY A 116 26.75 8.72 -15.70
C GLY A 116 27.20 8.23 -14.32
N LYS A 117 27.99 9.04 -13.58
CA LYS A 117 28.42 8.70 -12.21
C LYS A 117 27.25 8.55 -11.23
N ARG A 118 26.14 9.25 -11.47
CA ARG A 118 24.92 9.20 -10.64
C ARG A 118 23.94 8.11 -11.07
N GLY A 119 24.31 7.26 -12.03
CA GLY A 119 23.53 6.10 -12.45
C GLY A 119 22.51 6.36 -13.56
N HIS A 120 22.52 7.55 -14.18
CA HIS A 120 21.76 7.77 -15.40
C HIS A 120 22.44 7.09 -16.58
N VAL A 121 21.65 6.63 -17.54
CA VAL A 121 22.15 5.94 -18.73
C VAL A 121 21.69 6.66 -19.99
N GLU A 122 22.58 6.75 -20.97
CA GLU A 122 22.25 7.29 -22.28
C GLU A 122 21.66 6.18 -23.15
N LEU A 123 20.37 6.26 -23.48
CA LEU A 123 19.68 5.27 -24.33
C LEU A 123 19.27 5.83 -25.70
N GLY A 124 19.54 7.10 -25.95
CA GLY A 124 19.36 7.79 -27.21
C GLY A 124 20.32 8.98 -27.26
N PRO A 125 20.67 9.50 -28.44
CA PRO A 125 21.56 10.65 -28.54
C PRO A 125 20.99 11.81 -27.72
N ASP A 126 21.80 12.37 -26.82
CA ASP A 126 21.38 13.50 -25.97
C ASP A 126 20.26 13.15 -24.97
N GLU A 127 19.90 11.88 -24.77
CA GLU A 127 18.83 11.47 -23.86
C GLU A 127 19.35 10.72 -22.63
N TRP A 128 19.16 11.31 -21.45
CA TRP A 128 19.53 10.71 -20.17
C TRP A 128 18.32 10.08 -19.50
N TRP A 129 18.47 8.80 -19.14
CA TRP A 129 17.40 7.99 -18.60
C TRP A 129 17.70 7.57 -17.16
N ALA A 130 16.70 7.71 -16.29
CA ALA A 130 16.74 7.21 -14.93
C ALA A 130 16.27 5.74 -14.93
N PRO A 131 17.13 4.77 -14.56
CA PRO A 131 16.72 3.38 -14.43
C PRO A 131 15.93 3.13 -13.15
N SER A 132 14.94 2.23 -13.21
CA SER A 132 14.29 1.66 -12.03
C SER A 132 15.23 0.69 -11.30
N THR A 133 14.78 0.15 -10.16
CA THR A 133 15.38 -1.08 -9.62
C THR A 133 15.29 -2.21 -10.65
N ARG A 134 16.28 -3.12 -10.60
CA ARG A 134 16.25 -4.34 -11.42
C ARG A 134 15.35 -5.36 -10.75
N ASN A 135 14.52 -6.00 -11.54
CA ASN A 135 13.78 -7.19 -11.12
C ASN A 135 14.70 -8.40 -11.30
N LEU A 136 15.12 -8.97 -10.16
CA LEU A 136 15.94 -10.17 -10.10
C LEU A 136 15.03 -11.38 -9.88
N PHE A 137 14.15 -11.64 -10.85
CA PHE A 137 13.26 -12.79 -10.79
C PHE A 137 14.08 -14.09 -10.76
N GLY A 138 13.71 -15.05 -9.92
CA GLY A 138 14.35 -16.38 -9.85
C GLY A 138 15.67 -16.46 -9.10
N ASP A 139 16.18 -15.35 -8.54
CA ASP A 139 17.32 -15.38 -7.63
C ASP A 139 16.86 -15.65 -6.19
N ASP A 140 16.41 -16.88 -5.95
CA ASP A 140 16.06 -17.37 -4.61
C ASP A 140 17.26 -17.35 -3.64
N ASN A 141 18.48 -17.11 -4.16
CA ASN A 141 19.73 -17.21 -3.41
C ASN A 141 20.20 -15.90 -2.78
N LEU A 142 19.71 -14.73 -3.22
CA LEU A 142 20.30 -13.48 -2.71
C LEU A 142 19.52 -12.84 -1.57
N ARG A 143 18.18 -12.86 -1.55
CA ARG A 143 17.42 -12.07 -0.56
C ARG A 143 16.08 -12.63 -0.11
N GLN A 144 15.40 -13.48 -0.87
CA GLN A 144 14.09 -14.00 -0.47
C GLN A 144 14.02 -15.50 -0.72
N LYS A 145 13.87 -16.29 0.35
CA LYS A 145 13.63 -17.72 0.23
C LYS A 145 12.16 -18.00 0.34
N ARG A 146 11.67 -18.85 -0.55
CA ARG A 146 10.30 -19.35 -0.54
C ARG A 146 10.24 -20.77 0.04
N ASP A 147 9.04 -21.21 0.37
CA ASP A 147 8.78 -22.60 0.72
C ASP A 147 9.08 -23.55 -0.47
N ARG A 148 9.02 -24.86 -0.20
CA ARG A 148 9.32 -25.92 -1.19
C ARG A 148 8.44 -25.90 -2.44
N PHE A 149 7.32 -25.20 -2.40
CA PHE A 149 6.35 -25.08 -3.49
C PHE A 149 6.44 -23.72 -4.20
N GLY A 150 7.32 -22.83 -3.74
CA GLY A 150 7.45 -21.47 -4.27
C GLY A 150 6.25 -20.57 -3.95
N LEU A 151 5.40 -20.93 -2.99
CA LEU A 151 4.14 -20.21 -2.72
C LEU A 151 4.39 -18.97 -1.86
N LEU A 152 4.91 -19.15 -0.65
CA LEU A 152 5.10 -18.10 0.34
C LEU A 152 6.57 -17.92 0.70
N ILE A 153 6.92 -16.70 1.06
CA ILE A 153 8.25 -16.36 1.59
C ILE A 153 8.37 -16.94 3.00
N ILE A 154 9.53 -17.55 3.30
CA ILE A 154 9.87 -18.11 4.62
C ILE A 154 11.06 -17.37 5.27
N GLU A 155 11.89 -16.72 4.46
CA GLU A 155 13.03 -15.93 4.92
C GLU A 155 13.26 -14.76 3.96
N ASN A 156 13.55 -13.58 4.50
CA ASN A 156 14.03 -12.42 3.76
C ASN A 156 15.36 -11.95 4.37
N VAL A 157 16.33 -11.62 3.53
CA VAL A 157 17.65 -11.15 3.89
C VAL A 157 17.86 -9.78 3.25
N ASP A 158 18.08 -8.76 4.08
CA ASP A 158 18.31 -7.40 3.58
C ASP A 158 19.74 -7.23 3.02
N ALA A 159 20.06 -6.03 2.52
CA ALA A 159 21.37 -5.73 1.96
C ALA A 159 22.51 -5.75 3.00
N MET A 160 22.20 -5.66 4.29
CA MET A 160 23.16 -5.74 5.38
C MET A 160 23.32 -7.17 5.94
N GLY A 161 22.55 -8.12 5.43
CA GLY A 161 22.56 -9.51 5.88
C GLY A 161 21.61 -9.79 7.06
N ASN A 162 20.78 -8.83 7.46
CA ASN A 162 19.77 -9.05 8.50
C ASN A 162 18.67 -9.97 7.97
N LYS A 163 18.22 -10.90 8.82
CA LYS A 163 17.26 -11.93 8.44
C LYS A 163 15.91 -11.71 9.11
N THR A 164 14.84 -11.80 8.33
CA THR A 164 13.47 -11.85 8.82
C THR A 164 12.86 -13.19 8.42
N MET A 165 12.36 -13.96 9.39
CA MET A 165 11.75 -15.27 9.15
C MET A 165 10.23 -15.18 9.22
N PHE A 166 9.55 -16.01 8.43
CA PHE A 166 8.09 -16.05 8.35
C PHE A 166 7.57 -17.47 8.61
N GLY A 167 6.72 -17.63 9.62
CA GLY A 167 5.86 -18.79 9.81
C GLY A 167 4.50 -18.52 9.15
N ASN A 168 4.09 -19.40 8.25
CA ASN A 168 2.93 -19.20 7.40
C ASN A 168 1.75 -20.09 7.79
N ASP A 169 0.54 -19.54 7.69
CA ASP A 169 -0.71 -20.30 7.65
C ASP A 169 -1.02 -20.62 6.17
N TYR A 170 -0.85 -21.87 5.79
CA TYR A 170 -1.07 -22.33 4.42
C TYR A 170 -2.54 -22.50 4.04
N ALA A 171 -3.46 -22.60 5.01
CA ALA A 171 -4.89 -22.60 4.70
C ALA A 171 -5.35 -21.21 4.25
N ARG A 172 -4.68 -20.15 4.74
CA ARG A 172 -5.02 -18.75 4.47
C ARG A 172 -3.97 -18.01 3.63
N LEU A 173 -2.95 -18.74 3.17
CA LEU A 173 -1.83 -18.29 2.35
C LEU A 173 -1.18 -16.97 2.81
N ARG A 174 -0.88 -16.85 4.11
CA ARG A 174 -0.28 -15.63 4.69
C ARG A 174 0.61 -15.91 5.90
N PRO A 175 1.56 -15.01 6.22
CA PRO A 175 2.35 -15.10 7.45
C PRO A 175 1.47 -14.87 8.69
N THR A 176 1.66 -15.71 9.70
CA THR A 176 1.05 -15.59 11.04
C THR A 176 2.09 -15.49 12.14
N LEU A 177 3.36 -15.75 11.84
CA LEU A 177 4.49 -15.55 12.74
C LEU A 177 5.60 -14.83 11.98
N ILE A 178 6.11 -13.73 12.51
CA ILE A 178 7.25 -13.00 11.96
C ILE A 178 8.33 -12.98 13.03
N THR A 179 9.55 -13.39 12.67
CA THR A 179 10.73 -13.21 13.53
C THR A 179 11.61 -12.14 12.88
N ASP A 180 11.85 -11.05 13.59
CA ASP A 180 12.67 -9.95 13.10
C ASP A 180 14.18 -10.27 13.14
N ALA A 181 14.99 -9.31 12.67
CA ALA A 181 16.44 -9.42 12.66
C ALA A 181 17.09 -9.59 14.04
N ASN A 182 16.42 -9.12 15.10
CA ASN A 182 16.88 -9.24 16.48
C ASN A 182 16.44 -10.58 17.12
N GLY A 183 15.66 -11.39 16.40
CA GLY A 183 15.08 -12.63 16.88
C GLY A 183 13.78 -12.45 17.67
N ASN A 184 13.27 -11.23 17.82
CA ASN A 184 11.98 -10.99 18.46
C ASN A 184 10.86 -11.47 17.54
N ARG A 185 9.74 -11.87 18.12
CA ARG A 185 8.67 -12.55 17.38
C ARG A 185 7.36 -11.80 17.52
N ALA A 186 6.61 -11.69 16.43
CA ALA A 186 5.23 -11.23 16.45
C ALA A 186 4.35 -12.32 15.84
N GLN A 187 3.30 -12.72 16.56
CA GLN A 187 2.35 -13.74 16.10
C GLN A 187 0.96 -13.16 15.99
N THR A 188 0.20 -13.67 15.01
CA THR A 188 -1.17 -13.29 14.72
C THR A 188 -2.06 -14.52 14.69
N ALA A 189 -3.19 -14.46 15.41
CA ALA A 189 -4.28 -15.42 15.30
C ALA A 189 -5.31 -14.97 14.25
N LEU A 190 -5.83 -15.93 13.50
CA LEU A 190 -6.83 -15.72 12.46
C LEU A 190 -8.09 -16.53 12.79
N ASN A 191 -9.26 -15.92 12.61
CA ASN A 191 -10.52 -16.64 12.75
C ASN A 191 -10.80 -17.54 11.53
N PRO A 192 -11.89 -18.34 11.52
CA PRO A 192 -12.25 -19.17 10.37
C PRO A 192 -12.39 -18.40 9.04
N LEU A 193 -12.79 -17.13 9.09
CA LEU A 193 -12.89 -16.25 7.91
C LEU A 193 -11.55 -15.61 7.48
N GLY A 194 -10.45 -15.90 8.20
CA GLY A 194 -9.12 -15.36 7.92
C GLY A 194 -8.94 -13.90 8.33
N ARG A 195 -9.80 -13.36 9.20
CA ARG A 195 -9.63 -12.05 9.82
C ARG A 195 -8.69 -12.15 11.01
N ARG A 196 -7.85 -11.13 11.21
CA ARG A 196 -6.97 -11.02 12.37
C ARG A 196 -7.80 -10.79 13.63
N VAL A 197 -7.68 -11.68 14.59
CA VAL A 197 -8.42 -11.60 15.85
C VAL A 197 -7.52 -11.53 17.07
N GLY A 198 -6.25 -11.95 16.97
CA GLY A 198 -5.31 -11.87 18.08
C GLY A 198 -3.91 -11.48 17.63
N VAL A 199 -3.17 -10.74 18.45
CA VAL A 199 -1.76 -10.41 18.23
C VAL A 199 -0.98 -10.60 19.52
N ALA A 200 0.19 -11.21 19.43
CA ALA A 200 1.17 -11.27 20.51
C ALA A 200 2.53 -10.80 20.02
N VAL A 201 3.14 -9.88 20.75
CA VAL A 201 4.55 -9.49 20.57
C VAL A 201 5.34 -10.20 21.66
N MET A 202 6.33 -10.99 21.25
CA MET A 202 7.09 -11.90 22.09
C MET A 202 8.59 -11.57 21.99
N GLY A 203 9.33 -11.97 23.01
CA GLY A 203 10.79 -12.03 22.91
C GLY A 203 11.30 -13.12 21.98
N LYS A 204 12.58 -13.43 22.12
CA LYS A 204 13.23 -14.45 21.30
C LYS A 204 12.68 -15.84 21.59
N LYS A 205 13.01 -16.80 20.72
CA LYS A 205 12.61 -18.19 20.91
C LYS A 205 13.16 -18.71 22.25
N GLY A 206 12.26 -19.14 23.14
CA GLY A 206 12.61 -19.66 24.48
C GLY A 206 12.63 -18.60 25.58
N GLU A 207 12.58 -17.30 25.26
CA GLU A 207 12.52 -16.25 26.28
C GLU A 207 11.08 -16.08 26.79
N PRO A 208 10.86 -16.06 28.12
CA PRO A 208 9.54 -15.87 28.70
C PRO A 208 9.23 -14.37 28.90
N VAL A 209 9.33 -13.57 27.84
CA VAL A 209 9.00 -12.12 27.87
C VAL A 209 7.98 -11.77 26.79
N GLY A 210 7.23 -10.69 27.02
CA GLY A 210 6.18 -10.25 26.10
C GLY A 210 4.84 -10.97 26.29
N ASP A 211 4.00 -10.90 25.27
CA ASP A 211 2.69 -11.56 25.19
C ASP A 211 2.79 -13.00 24.69
N SER A 212 1.66 -13.71 24.62
CA SER A 212 1.54 -15.02 23.98
C SER A 212 0.14 -15.22 23.39
N LEU A 213 0.01 -16.10 22.40
CA LEU A 213 -1.29 -16.60 21.96
C LEU A 213 -1.65 -17.95 22.62
N ASP A 214 -0.90 -18.37 23.63
CA ASP A 214 -1.26 -19.53 24.44
C ASP A 214 -2.63 -19.27 25.10
N LYS A 215 -3.53 -20.26 25.05
CA LYS A 215 -4.93 -20.19 25.52
C LYS A 215 -5.84 -19.21 24.78
N PHE A 216 -5.35 -18.47 23.79
CA PHE A 216 -6.17 -17.54 23.02
C PHE A 216 -7.14 -18.30 22.10
N SER A 217 -8.45 -17.97 22.17
CA SER A 217 -9.44 -18.49 21.22
C SER A 217 -9.61 -17.54 20.03
N ALA A 218 -9.32 -18.02 18.82
CA ALA A 218 -9.52 -17.27 17.58
C ALA A 218 -10.96 -17.32 17.06
N ASP A 219 -11.78 -18.22 17.58
CA ASP A 219 -13.17 -18.40 17.20
C ASP A 219 -14.03 -18.15 18.44
N LEU A 220 -14.71 -17.00 18.48
CA LEU A 220 -15.59 -16.62 19.58
C LEU A 220 -16.99 -17.15 19.29
N THR A 221 -17.61 -17.76 20.30
CA THR A 221 -19.01 -18.20 20.18
C THR A 221 -19.97 -17.01 20.23
N GLU A 222 -21.19 -17.19 19.75
CA GLU A 222 -22.22 -16.15 19.84
C GLU A 222 -22.50 -15.75 21.30
N ASP A 223 -22.50 -16.72 22.22
CA ASP A 223 -22.67 -16.47 23.66
C ASP A 223 -21.55 -15.58 24.21
N GLN A 224 -20.29 -15.82 23.81
CA GLN A 224 -19.15 -14.99 24.22
C GLN A 224 -19.25 -13.57 23.67
N LEU A 225 -19.70 -13.41 22.42
CA LEU A 225 -19.94 -12.09 21.81
C LEU A 225 -21.06 -11.34 22.55
N GLN A 226 -22.13 -12.04 22.91
CA GLN A 226 -23.26 -11.46 23.63
C GLN A 226 -22.86 -11.08 25.07
N GLN A 227 -22.08 -11.93 25.76
CA GLN A 227 -21.53 -11.65 27.08
C GLN A 227 -20.57 -10.44 27.05
N PHE A 228 -19.69 -10.36 26.04
CA PHE A 228 -18.81 -9.21 25.82
C PHE A 228 -19.61 -7.93 25.67
N PHE A 229 -20.64 -7.95 24.83
CA PHE A 229 -21.45 -6.76 24.59
C PHE A 229 -22.32 -6.35 25.79
N GLY A 230 -22.67 -7.30 26.65
CA GLY A 230 -23.37 -7.03 27.91
C GLY A 230 -22.47 -6.51 29.03
N ASN A 231 -21.19 -6.88 29.05
CA ASN A 231 -20.22 -6.49 30.07
C ASN A 231 -18.79 -6.46 29.50
N GLN A 232 -18.45 -5.39 28.77
CA GLN A 232 -17.18 -5.27 28.06
C GLN A 232 -15.98 -5.29 29.02
N LEU A 233 -16.07 -4.55 30.13
CA LEU A 233 -15.00 -4.48 31.14
C LEU A 233 -14.77 -5.81 31.85
N GLY A 234 -15.84 -6.49 32.24
CA GLY A 234 -15.74 -7.75 32.99
C GLY A 234 -15.28 -8.95 32.17
N THR A 235 -15.38 -8.88 30.84
CA THR A 235 -14.99 -9.96 29.92
C THR A 235 -13.66 -9.72 29.21
N ALA A 236 -13.15 -8.48 29.21
CA ALA A 236 -11.96 -8.11 28.43
C ALA A 236 -10.72 -8.93 28.79
N GLU A 237 -10.44 -9.16 30.08
CA GLU A 237 -9.28 -9.96 30.52
C GLU A 237 -9.40 -11.42 30.08
N GLU A 238 -10.60 -12.01 30.22
CA GLU A 238 -10.88 -13.39 29.84
C GLU A 238 -10.79 -13.59 28.33
N LEU A 239 -11.25 -12.64 27.52
CA LEU A 239 -11.17 -12.76 26.06
C LEU A 239 -9.72 -12.55 25.58
N LEU A 240 -9.01 -11.60 26.18
CA LEU A 240 -7.66 -11.24 25.77
C LEU A 240 -6.63 -12.32 26.18
N GLN A 241 -6.87 -13.07 27.25
CA GLN A 241 -5.98 -14.12 27.78
C GLN A 241 -4.53 -13.63 27.88
N TYR A 242 -3.60 -14.22 27.13
CA TYR A 242 -2.19 -13.82 27.13
C TYR A 242 -1.80 -12.95 25.93
N ALA A 243 -2.75 -12.57 25.05
CA ALA A 243 -2.49 -11.81 23.83
C ALA A 243 -2.38 -10.31 24.07
N GLY A 244 -1.44 -9.61 23.43
CA GLY A 244 -1.30 -8.15 23.59
C GLY A 244 -2.48 -7.36 23.01
N ARG A 245 -3.14 -7.93 22.00
CA ARG A 245 -4.31 -7.33 21.35
C ARG A 245 -5.28 -8.40 20.88
N GLN A 246 -6.57 -8.09 21.00
CA GLN A 246 -7.64 -8.84 20.37
C GLN A 246 -8.54 -7.93 19.56
N THR A 247 -8.95 -8.39 18.39
CA THR A 247 -9.96 -7.74 17.56
C THR A 247 -11.18 -8.66 17.50
N ILE A 248 -12.32 -8.15 17.94
CA ILE A 248 -13.61 -8.84 17.97
C ILE A 248 -14.47 -8.24 16.87
N TYR A 249 -15.13 -9.10 16.09
CA TYR A 249 -16.04 -8.68 15.02
C TYR A 249 -17.45 -9.15 15.35
N GLY A 250 -18.39 -8.21 15.36
CA GLY A 250 -19.83 -8.50 15.46
C GLY A 250 -20.52 -8.12 14.15
N SER A 251 -21.29 -9.05 13.57
CA SER A 251 -22.05 -8.80 12.32
C SER A 251 -23.25 -7.85 12.50
N GLY A 252 -23.50 -7.41 13.74
CA GLY A 252 -24.67 -6.65 14.14
C GLY A 252 -25.83 -7.58 14.50
N TRP A 253 -26.65 -7.15 15.45
CA TRP A 253 -27.85 -7.86 15.86
C TRP A 253 -29.06 -7.08 15.37
N PHE A 254 -29.74 -7.65 14.38
CA PHE A 254 -30.95 -7.09 13.79
C PHE A 254 -32.05 -8.15 13.90
N GLY A 255 -32.72 -8.21 15.06
CA GLY A 255 -33.78 -9.20 15.30
C GLY A 255 -34.03 -9.62 16.75
N GLN A 256 -33.26 -9.12 17.72
CA GLN A 256 -33.56 -9.30 19.15
C GLN A 256 -34.02 -7.99 19.79
N GLU A 257 -34.50 -8.04 21.04
CA GLU A 257 -34.89 -6.86 21.83
C GLU A 257 -33.79 -5.78 21.91
N LYS A 258 -32.53 -6.14 21.63
CA LYS A 258 -31.41 -5.23 21.42
C LYS A 258 -31.03 -5.17 19.94
N VAL A 259 -31.00 -3.95 19.39
CA VAL A 259 -30.49 -3.66 18.05
C VAL A 259 -29.08 -3.09 18.17
N SER A 260 -28.13 -3.68 17.47
CA SER A 260 -26.75 -3.18 17.38
C SER A 260 -26.27 -3.22 15.93
N PRO A 261 -25.69 -2.13 15.39
CA PRO A 261 -25.00 -2.17 14.11
C PRO A 261 -23.84 -3.17 14.12
N ALA A 262 -23.34 -3.52 12.94
CA ALA A 262 -22.07 -4.24 12.84
C ALA A 262 -20.97 -3.43 13.55
N PHE A 263 -20.08 -4.11 14.25
CA PHE A 263 -19.03 -3.46 15.01
C PHE A 263 -17.71 -4.23 14.98
N GLN A 264 -16.63 -3.51 15.20
CA GLN A 264 -15.32 -4.03 15.53
C GLN A 264 -14.95 -3.51 16.91
N ALA A 265 -14.59 -4.40 17.84
CA ALA A 265 -13.98 -4.02 19.10
C ALA A 265 -12.49 -4.37 19.10
N GLU A 266 -11.66 -3.50 19.62
CA GLU A 266 -10.25 -3.75 19.87
C GLU A 266 -9.97 -3.67 21.37
N LEU A 267 -9.42 -4.77 21.89
CA LEU A 267 -8.88 -4.87 23.24
C LEU A 267 -7.37 -4.76 23.13
N VAL A 268 -6.76 -3.83 23.86
CA VAL A 268 -5.30 -3.64 23.87
C VAL A 268 -4.85 -3.46 25.30
N ARG A 269 -3.88 -4.27 25.71
CA ARG A 269 -3.18 -4.04 26.98
C ARG A 269 -2.00 -3.10 26.79
N ASP A 270 -1.70 -2.31 27.82
CA ASP A 270 -0.60 -1.35 27.85
C ASP A 270 0.77 -2.00 28.16
N THR A 271 0.76 -3.01 29.01
CA THR A 271 1.93 -3.76 29.48
C THR A 271 1.81 -5.20 29.01
N HIS A 272 2.90 -5.80 28.53
CA HIS A 272 2.88 -7.20 28.09
C HIS A 272 2.52 -8.15 29.23
N TYR A 273 1.84 -9.25 28.90
CA TYR A 273 1.35 -10.22 29.91
C TYR A 273 2.43 -10.71 30.87
N LYS A 274 3.65 -10.96 30.37
CA LYS A 274 4.75 -11.47 31.19
C LYS A 274 5.55 -10.38 31.91
N ASP A 275 5.29 -9.12 31.59
CA ASP A 275 6.13 -7.99 32.06
C ASP A 275 5.49 -7.27 33.25
N GLY A 276 4.23 -7.56 33.60
CA GLY A 276 3.59 -7.04 34.80
C GLY A 276 2.06 -6.98 34.72
N PRO A 277 1.40 -6.41 35.75
CA PRO A 277 -0.02 -6.10 35.67
C PRO A 277 -0.27 -5.08 34.56
N ALA A 278 -1.36 -5.27 33.81
CA ALA A 278 -1.68 -4.45 32.66
C ALA A 278 -3.10 -3.87 32.77
N GLN A 279 -3.30 -2.69 32.21
CA GLN A 279 -4.62 -2.13 31.97
C GLN A 279 -5.06 -2.46 30.55
N ILE A 280 -6.34 -2.77 30.38
CA ILE A 280 -6.93 -3.04 29.07
C ILE A 280 -7.74 -1.83 28.64
N SER A 281 -7.38 -1.28 27.49
CA SER A 281 -8.19 -0.32 26.76
C SER A 281 -9.14 -1.05 25.80
N ILE A 282 -10.35 -0.54 25.68
CA ILE A 282 -11.40 -1.07 24.81
C ILE A 282 -11.81 0.01 23.84
N SER A 283 -11.74 -0.27 22.55
CA SER A 283 -12.21 0.64 21.50
C SER A 283 -13.24 -0.06 20.63
N LEU A 284 -14.46 0.46 20.52
CA LEU A 284 -15.50 -0.04 19.64
C LEU A 284 -15.65 0.91 18.45
N THR A 285 -15.74 0.37 17.25
CA THR A 285 -16.10 1.10 16.03
C THR A 285 -17.33 0.44 15.43
N TYR A 286 -18.39 1.20 15.25
CA TYR A 286 -19.61 0.77 14.57
C TYR A 286 -19.54 1.10 13.09
N PHE A 287 -20.12 0.22 12.29
CA PHE A 287 -20.14 0.32 10.84
C PHE A 287 -21.58 0.38 10.33
N SER A 288 -21.76 1.20 9.30
CA SER A 288 -22.96 1.20 8.46
C SER A 288 -22.98 -0.02 7.53
N GLY A 289 -24.14 -0.28 6.90
CA GLY A 289 -24.27 -1.35 5.90
C GLY A 289 -23.38 -1.21 4.66
N ASN A 290 -22.77 -0.03 4.45
CA ASN A 290 -21.80 0.23 3.38
C ASN A 290 -20.34 0.14 3.89
N ASP A 291 -20.10 -0.52 5.03
CA ASP A 291 -18.78 -0.73 5.65
C ASP A 291 -18.04 0.56 6.02
N ARG A 292 -18.78 1.64 6.29
CA ARG A 292 -18.21 2.91 6.75
C ARG A 292 -18.34 3.02 8.25
N ALA A 293 -17.24 3.34 8.92
CA ALA A 293 -17.23 3.68 10.34
C ALA A 293 -18.14 4.89 10.58
N THR A 294 -19.10 4.74 11.48
CA THR A 294 -20.10 5.78 11.82
C THR A 294 -19.88 6.37 13.20
N GLN A 295 -19.46 5.53 14.14
CA GLN A 295 -19.28 5.92 15.53
C GLN A 295 -18.14 5.11 16.12
N GLY A 296 -17.32 5.76 16.95
CA GLY A 296 -16.36 5.08 17.78
C GLY A 296 -16.51 5.45 19.24
N VAL A 297 -16.25 4.48 20.09
CA VAL A 297 -16.33 4.61 21.55
C VAL A 297 -15.05 4.04 22.13
N ARG A 298 -14.42 4.76 23.05
CA ARG A 298 -13.19 4.31 23.70
C ARG A 298 -13.32 4.36 25.20
N LEU A 299 -12.75 3.36 25.86
CA LEU A 299 -12.61 3.27 27.31
C LEU A 299 -11.16 2.92 27.65
N SER A 300 -10.60 3.66 28.60
CA SER A 300 -9.27 3.40 29.19
C SER A 300 -9.35 3.50 30.70
N LYS A 301 -8.76 2.54 31.41
CA LYS A 301 -8.74 2.49 32.89
C LYS A 301 -7.93 3.61 33.55
N GLU A 302 -7.15 4.40 32.79
CA GLU A 302 -6.47 5.60 33.30
C GLU A 302 -7.45 6.68 33.78
N ASP A 303 -8.63 6.75 33.16
CA ASP A 303 -9.71 7.61 33.63
C ASP A 303 -10.31 6.93 34.87
N GLN A 304 -10.09 7.51 36.05
CA GLN A 304 -10.53 6.97 37.36
C GLN A 304 -12.06 6.80 37.48
N ALA A 305 -12.80 7.27 36.49
CA ALA A 305 -14.21 6.99 36.26
C ALA A 305 -14.31 6.20 34.95
N ASN A 306 -15.15 5.16 34.91
CA ASN A 306 -15.44 4.36 33.72
C ASN A 306 -16.11 5.20 32.61
N GLU A 307 -15.41 6.21 32.10
CA GLU A 307 -15.93 7.22 31.20
C GLU A 307 -15.66 6.81 29.77
N TRP A 308 -16.73 6.65 29.01
CA TRP A 308 -16.63 6.38 27.59
C TRP A 308 -16.40 7.68 26.84
N GLN A 309 -15.34 7.72 26.04
CA GLN A 309 -15.10 8.79 25.09
C GLN A 309 -15.78 8.43 23.77
N LEU A 310 -16.78 9.23 23.38
CA LEU A 310 -17.57 9.02 22.18
C LEU A 310 -17.14 9.99 21.08
N TYR A 311 -16.88 9.46 19.87
CA TYR A 311 -16.80 10.25 18.65
C TYR A 311 -17.76 9.69 17.59
N SER A 312 -18.39 10.57 16.82
CA SER A 312 -19.33 10.14 15.78
C SER A 312 -19.25 11.01 14.53
N ALA A 313 -19.45 10.37 13.39
CA ALA A 313 -19.54 11.01 12.09
C ALA A 313 -20.74 10.43 11.31
N LEU A 314 -21.66 11.30 10.92
CA LEU A 314 -22.78 10.95 10.06
C LEU A 314 -22.38 11.20 8.61
N ALA A 315 -22.59 10.20 7.76
CA ALA A 315 -22.32 10.27 6.32
C ALA A 315 -23.61 10.21 5.50
N SER A 316 -23.60 10.85 4.33
CA SER A 316 -24.66 10.71 3.32
C SER A 316 -24.63 9.32 2.67
N ASP A 317 -25.69 8.99 1.93
CA ASP A 317 -25.82 7.82 1.06
C ASP A 317 -24.68 7.70 0.03
N LYS A 318 -24.13 8.84 -0.43
CA LYS A 318 -22.97 8.93 -1.33
C LYS A 318 -21.62 8.93 -0.61
N GLY A 319 -21.63 8.86 0.70
CA GLY A 319 -20.43 8.75 1.51
C GLY A 319 -19.70 10.07 1.81
N HIS A 320 -20.35 11.21 1.70
CA HIS A 320 -19.78 12.46 2.20
C HIS A 320 -20.08 12.63 3.69
N ALA A 321 -19.13 13.12 4.48
CA ALA A 321 -19.40 13.48 5.87
C ALA A 321 -20.39 14.66 5.88
N VAL A 322 -21.53 14.47 6.54
CA VAL A 322 -22.60 15.49 6.66
C VAL A 322 -22.54 16.17 8.03
N LYS A 323 -22.10 15.45 9.06
CA LYS A 323 -21.95 15.99 10.41
C LYS A 323 -20.87 15.24 11.18
N GLU A 324 -19.99 15.97 11.83
CA GLU A 324 -19.02 15.45 12.80
C GLU A 324 -19.38 16.00 14.18
N SER A 325 -19.26 15.18 15.22
CA SER A 325 -19.46 15.61 16.60
C SER A 325 -18.14 15.50 17.38
N ALA A 326 -17.87 16.51 18.20
CA ALA A 326 -16.74 16.53 19.11
C ALA A 326 -16.83 15.40 20.14
N ILE A 327 -15.71 15.12 20.81
CA ILE A 327 -15.61 14.09 21.84
C ILE A 327 -16.61 14.40 22.96
N LEU A 328 -17.53 13.47 23.22
CA LEU A 328 -18.46 13.54 24.35
C LEU A 328 -18.01 12.52 25.40
N GLN A 329 -17.92 12.94 26.66
CA GLN A 329 -17.72 12.03 27.79
C GLN A 329 -19.08 11.53 28.28
N ALA A 330 -19.23 10.21 28.38
CA ALA A 330 -20.44 9.59 28.91
C ALA A 330 -20.07 8.72 30.13
N ASN A 331 -20.71 8.99 31.26
CA ASN A 331 -20.57 8.17 32.48
C ASN A 331 -21.46 6.93 32.33
N THR A 332 -20.95 5.77 32.78
CA THR A 332 -21.73 4.54 32.95
C THR A 332 -22.82 4.67 34.01
#